data_AF-A0AAU7FBS8-F1
#
_entry.id   AF-A0AAU7FBS8-F1
#
_cell.length_a   1.000
_cell.length_b   1.000
_cell.length_c   1.000
_cell.angle_alpha   90.00
_cell.angle_beta   90.00
_cell.angle_gamma   90.00
#
_symmetry.space_group_name_H-M   'P 1'
#
loop_
_entity.id
_entity.type
_entity.pdbx_description
1 polymer ?
#
loop_
_entity_poly.entity_id
_entity_poly.type
_entity_poly.pdbx_seq_one_letter_code
_entity_poly.pdbx_strand_id
1 'polypeptide(L)'
;MATALYSAKLARLRAMKRRATGLLIAMALLLVWVIWLRMQYPDWRWLGFIEAFAEAALVGGLADWFAVTALFRQPMNLPIPHTAIIPKNKHRIADSLGEFIEAHFLSTERIMAKVSEFNPAAQLSAWLMQPANARNSTDQLALLFHYILHSLSETQMQLRLRELLRSQLGKIDLSAPAAEVLQWVRYSGTHQHLLDAVLRHVEAQLQKSELQQHLAQLIAAELDYLKWIALDEAGGRYLARKLVHAAAREVQGMRENDQHTLRVHFDDTLAQLQERLKTDPDLQARLAGAQQKMLSDPALMNTLDQVWLNVISMLSGQLKEPDSALRSKLAQGLSHLAQRLANDEILSDWLNRHARIAAGQLVKRYRRQIGNFIAEQLKAWDDEVMVERLEVNVGVDLQFVRVNGTLVGGLIGVSLYGLHQLLV
;
A
#
# COMPACT_ATOMS: atom_id res chain seq x y z
N MET A 1 8.72 17.85 -30.25
CA MET A 1 10.19 17.66 -30.24
C MET A 1 10.61 16.30 -30.81
N ALA A 2 10.05 15.18 -30.34
CA ALA A 2 10.39 13.84 -30.85
C ALA A 2 10.07 13.63 -32.36
N THR A 3 8.97 14.20 -32.86
CA THR A 3 8.56 14.10 -34.28
C THR A 3 9.51 14.85 -35.23
N ALA A 4 9.99 16.03 -34.84
CA ALA A 4 10.95 16.81 -35.63
C ALA A 4 12.33 16.13 -35.70
N LEU A 5 12.75 15.47 -34.62
CA LEU A 5 14.01 14.73 -34.57
C LEU A 5 13.95 13.46 -35.43
N TYR A 6 12.79 12.80 -35.47
CA TYR A 6 12.54 11.66 -36.36
C TYR A 6 12.57 12.06 -37.84
N SER A 7 11.88 13.14 -38.23
CA SER A 7 11.86 13.59 -39.63
C SER A 7 13.23 14.00 -40.13
N ALA A 8 14.05 14.64 -39.29
CA ALA A 8 15.44 14.98 -39.60
C ALA A 8 16.30 13.73 -39.87
N LYS A 9 16.19 12.69 -39.02
CA LYS A 9 16.89 11.41 -39.22
C LYS A 9 16.48 10.74 -40.53
N LEU A 10 15.18 10.71 -40.82
CA LEU A 10 14.65 10.14 -42.06
C LEU A 10 15.17 10.88 -43.31
N ALA A 11 15.20 12.21 -43.27
CA ALA A 11 15.75 13.03 -44.35
C ALA A 11 17.25 12.72 -44.58
N ARG A 12 18.03 12.59 -43.50
CA ARG A 12 19.45 12.22 -43.57
C ARG A 12 19.65 10.83 -44.17
N LEU A 13 18.86 9.84 -43.76
CA LEU A 13 18.87 8.49 -44.34
C LEU A 13 18.59 8.53 -45.85
N ARG A 14 17.54 9.25 -46.27
CA ARG A 14 17.19 9.40 -47.69
C ARG A 14 18.31 10.07 -48.49
N ALA A 15 18.95 11.10 -47.94
CA ALA A 15 20.09 11.75 -48.58
C ALA A 15 21.28 10.80 -48.76
N MET A 16 21.62 10.00 -47.73
CA MET A 16 22.71 9.03 -47.81
C MET A 16 22.40 7.88 -48.77
N LYS A 17 21.17 7.36 -48.78
CA LYS A 17 20.75 6.36 -49.78
C LYS A 17 20.92 6.89 -51.20
N ARG A 18 20.53 8.15 -51.46
CA ARG A 18 20.72 8.79 -52.77
C ARG A 18 22.20 8.91 -53.13
N ARG A 19 23.07 9.30 -52.20
CA ARG A 19 24.52 9.38 -52.45
C ARG A 19 25.14 8.03 -52.75
N ALA A 20 24.84 7.01 -51.94
CA ALA A 20 25.37 5.66 -52.15
C ALA A 20 24.88 5.04 -53.47
N THR A 21 23.60 5.23 -53.82
CA THR A 21 23.08 4.80 -55.12
C THR A 21 23.65 5.62 -56.28
N GLY A 22 23.83 6.93 -56.11
CA GLY A 22 24.47 7.79 -57.10
C GLY A 22 25.91 7.38 -57.38
N LEU A 23 26.69 7.04 -56.35
CA LEU A 23 28.05 6.52 -56.50
C LEU A 23 28.07 5.20 -57.28
N LEU A 24 27.15 4.28 -56.99
CA LEU A 24 27.04 3.02 -57.72
C LEU A 24 26.71 3.23 -59.20
N ILE A 25 25.77 4.13 -59.50
CA ILE A 25 25.44 4.51 -60.88
C ILE A 25 26.65 5.15 -61.56
N ALA A 26 27.38 6.04 -60.87
CA ALA A 26 28.59 6.65 -61.40
C ALA A 26 29.67 5.61 -61.75
N MET A 27 29.87 4.59 -60.91
CA MET A 27 30.80 3.49 -61.22
C MET A 27 30.34 2.66 -62.41
N ALA A 28 29.04 2.37 -62.55
CA ALA A 28 28.50 1.67 -63.72
C ALA A 28 28.71 2.48 -65.01
N LEU A 29 28.45 3.79 -64.97
CA LEU A 29 28.69 4.68 -66.12
C LEU A 29 30.18 4.78 -66.46
N LEU A 30 31.05 4.86 -65.44
CA LEU A 30 32.50 4.85 -65.61
C LEU A 30 32.95 3.56 -66.28
N LEU A 31 32.44 2.41 -65.86
CA LEU A 31 32.75 1.10 -66.46
C LEU A 31 32.35 1.07 -67.94
N VAL A 32 31.11 1.45 -68.26
CA VAL A 32 30.62 1.48 -69.66
C VAL A 32 31.46 2.43 -70.52
N TRP A 33 31.78 3.61 -69.98
CA TRP A 33 32.58 4.61 -70.69
C TRP A 33 34.01 4.14 -70.94
N VAL A 34 34.65 3.49 -69.98
CA VAL A 34 36.01 2.95 -70.14
C VAL A 34 36.02 1.78 -71.12
N ILE A 35 35.03 0.89 -71.08
CA ILE A 35 34.87 -0.19 -72.05
C ILE A 35 34.73 0.38 -73.47
N TRP A 36 33.91 1.42 -73.65
CA TRP A 36 33.77 2.09 -74.94
C TRP A 36 35.08 2.74 -75.41
N LEU A 37 35.81 3.42 -74.53
CA LEU A 37 37.12 4.01 -74.85
C LEU A 37 38.16 2.97 -75.26
N ARG A 38 38.21 1.82 -74.57
CA ARG A 38 39.13 0.72 -74.92
C ARG A 38 38.83 0.14 -76.30
N MET A 39 37.57 0.10 -76.73
CA MET A 39 37.21 -0.31 -78.09
C MET A 39 37.73 0.67 -79.15
N GLN A 40 37.73 1.97 -78.86
CA GLN A 40 38.17 3.00 -79.80
C GLN A 40 39.70 3.20 -79.80
N TYR A 41 40.35 3.01 -78.65
CA TYR A 41 41.78 3.22 -78.45
C TYR A 41 42.44 2.01 -77.76
N PRO A 42 42.71 0.91 -78.50
CA PRO A 42 43.24 -0.33 -77.93
C PRO A 42 44.64 -0.19 -77.32
N ASP A 43 45.44 0.78 -77.78
CA ASP A 43 46.83 0.96 -77.38
C ASP A 43 47.00 1.54 -75.95
N TRP A 44 45.93 2.05 -75.34
CA TRP A 44 45.97 2.72 -74.04
C TRP A 44 45.84 1.73 -72.88
N ARG A 45 46.93 1.01 -72.57
CA ARG A 45 46.98 -0.02 -71.51
C ARG A 45 46.57 0.45 -70.11
N TRP A 46 46.74 1.73 -69.80
CA TRP A 46 46.36 2.30 -68.50
C TRP A 46 44.85 2.34 -68.25
N LEU A 47 44.02 2.29 -69.31
CA LEU A 47 42.56 2.22 -69.19
C LEU A 47 42.10 0.95 -68.46
N GLY A 48 42.87 -0.14 -68.53
CA GLY A 48 42.53 -1.38 -67.83
C GLY A 48 42.58 -1.27 -66.30
N PHE A 49 43.39 -0.36 -65.73
CA PHE A 49 43.35 -0.08 -64.29
C PHE A 49 42.04 0.61 -63.89
N ILE A 50 41.51 1.50 -64.74
CA ILE A 50 40.25 2.21 -64.47
C ILE A 50 39.07 1.26 -64.66
N GLU A 51 39.13 0.37 -65.65
CA GLU A 51 38.13 -0.69 -65.83
C GLU A 51 38.09 -1.61 -64.62
N ALA A 52 39.25 -2.12 -64.17
CA ALA A 52 39.33 -2.97 -62.99
C ALA A 52 38.86 -2.25 -61.71
N PHE A 53 39.17 -0.95 -61.57
CA PHE A 53 38.62 -0.13 -60.50
C PHE A 53 37.09 -0.08 -60.58
N ALA A 54 36.53 0.29 -61.73
CA ALA A 54 35.10 0.51 -61.90
C ALA A 54 34.30 -0.80 -61.77
N GLU A 55 34.81 -1.90 -62.32
CA GLU A 55 34.21 -3.23 -62.24
C GLU A 55 34.19 -3.72 -60.79
N ALA A 56 35.33 -3.71 -60.10
CA ALA A 56 35.41 -4.18 -58.72
C ALA A 56 34.67 -3.25 -57.75
N ALA A 57 34.66 -1.93 -58.00
CA ALA A 57 33.85 -0.98 -57.25
C ALA A 57 32.36 -1.24 -57.42
N LEU A 58 31.91 -1.53 -58.64
CA LEU A 58 30.51 -1.85 -58.94
C LEU A 58 30.09 -3.15 -58.24
N VAL A 59 30.90 -4.20 -58.33
CA VAL A 59 30.64 -5.49 -57.67
C VAL A 59 30.59 -5.33 -56.16
N GLY A 60 31.58 -4.65 -55.55
CA GLY A 60 31.60 -4.37 -54.11
C GLY A 60 30.37 -3.58 -53.64
N GLY A 61 30.00 -2.53 -54.38
CA GLY A 61 28.81 -1.73 -54.09
C GLY A 61 27.49 -2.48 -54.22
N LEU A 62 27.38 -3.41 -55.17
CA LEU A 62 26.22 -4.27 -55.35
C LEU A 62 26.13 -5.34 -54.26
N ALA A 63 27.25 -5.94 -53.86
CA ALA A 63 27.30 -6.92 -52.79
C ALA A 63 26.85 -6.32 -51.45
N ASP A 64 27.37 -5.15 -51.10
CA ASP A 64 26.95 -4.44 -49.88
C ASP A 64 25.51 -3.94 -49.96
N TRP A 65 25.06 -3.49 -51.13
CA TRP A 65 23.64 -3.16 -51.33
C TRP A 65 22.74 -4.37 -51.06
N PHE A 66 23.12 -5.54 -51.58
CA PHE A 66 22.39 -6.77 -51.35
C PHE A 66 22.38 -7.14 -49.87
N ALA A 67 23.54 -7.10 -49.19
CA ALA A 67 23.66 -7.42 -47.77
C ALA A 67 22.81 -6.49 -46.88
N VAL A 68 22.90 -5.17 -47.09
CA VAL A 68 22.11 -4.19 -46.32
C VAL A 68 20.61 -4.35 -46.60
N THR A 69 20.22 -4.60 -47.85
CA THR A 69 18.81 -4.82 -48.19
C THR A 69 18.30 -6.12 -47.56
N ALA A 70 19.07 -7.21 -47.64
CA ALA A 70 18.74 -8.51 -47.06
C ALA A 70 18.59 -8.48 -45.53
N LEU A 71 19.25 -7.55 -44.85
CA LEU A 71 19.09 -7.37 -43.40
C LEU A 71 17.65 -6.92 -43.05
N PHE A 72 17.08 -5.99 -43.82
CA PHE A 72 15.80 -5.35 -43.51
C PHE A 72 14.62 -5.89 -44.32
N ARG A 73 14.83 -6.29 -45.58
CA ARG A 73 13.78 -6.60 -46.57
C ARG A 73 14.22 -7.71 -47.52
N GLN A 74 13.29 -8.17 -48.35
CA GLN A 74 13.62 -9.03 -49.50
C GLN A 74 14.10 -8.16 -50.66
N PRO A 75 15.31 -8.40 -51.22
CA PRO A 75 15.79 -7.64 -52.37
C PRO A 75 14.89 -7.92 -53.59
N MET A 76 14.45 -6.85 -54.26
CA MET A 76 13.52 -6.89 -55.39
C MET A 76 12.20 -7.65 -55.13
N ASN A 77 11.80 -7.81 -53.86
CA ASN A 77 10.65 -8.64 -53.44
C ASN A 77 10.73 -10.11 -53.91
N LEU A 78 11.95 -10.64 -54.12
CA LEU A 78 12.14 -12.04 -54.48
C LEU A 78 12.33 -12.90 -53.22
N PRO A 79 11.76 -14.13 -53.17
CA PRO A 79 11.86 -15.03 -52.01
C PRO A 79 13.23 -15.72 -51.95
N ILE A 80 14.28 -14.92 -51.73
CA ILE A 80 15.65 -15.42 -51.60
C ILE A 80 15.86 -15.94 -50.17
N PRO A 81 16.42 -17.14 -49.98
CA PRO A 81 16.69 -17.69 -48.65
C PRO A 81 17.62 -16.76 -47.86
N HIS A 82 17.50 -16.75 -46.52
CA HIS A 82 18.32 -15.93 -45.63
C HIS A 82 18.25 -14.39 -45.83
N THR A 83 17.17 -13.88 -46.43
CA THR A 83 16.86 -12.43 -46.50
C THR A 83 15.75 -12.03 -45.52
N ALA A 84 15.55 -10.72 -45.34
CA ALA A 84 14.71 -10.13 -44.28
C ALA A 84 15.08 -10.67 -42.88
N ILE A 85 16.37 -10.62 -42.55
CA ILE A 85 16.93 -11.23 -41.34
C ILE A 85 16.30 -10.66 -40.07
N ILE A 86 16.16 -9.33 -39.97
CA ILE A 86 15.61 -8.67 -38.79
C ILE A 86 14.13 -9.05 -38.55
N PRO A 87 13.21 -8.91 -39.54
CA PRO A 87 11.83 -9.38 -39.40
C PRO A 87 11.73 -10.85 -38.97
N LYS A 88 12.45 -11.74 -39.67
CA LYS A 88 12.39 -13.19 -39.39
C LYS A 88 12.90 -13.56 -38.00
N ASN A 89 13.83 -12.78 -37.44
CA ASN A 89 14.38 -13.01 -36.11
C ASN A 89 13.75 -12.11 -35.03
N LYS A 90 12.64 -11.41 -35.31
CA LYS A 90 12.00 -10.48 -34.36
C LYS A 90 11.78 -11.08 -32.98
N HIS A 91 11.20 -12.28 -32.92
CA HIS A 91 10.91 -12.96 -31.65
C HIS A 91 12.19 -13.23 -30.84
N ARG A 92 13.23 -13.75 -31.51
CA ARG A 92 14.53 -14.02 -30.88
C ARG A 92 15.19 -12.74 -30.37
N ILE A 93 15.16 -11.67 -31.17
CA ILE A 93 15.70 -10.35 -30.77
C ILE A 93 14.95 -9.82 -29.55
N ALA A 94 13.62 -9.95 -29.54
CA ALA A 94 12.78 -9.52 -28.43
C ALA A 94 13.05 -10.31 -27.15
N ASP A 95 13.18 -11.63 -27.23
CA ASP A 95 13.54 -12.47 -26.08
C ASP A 95 14.92 -12.11 -25.54
N SER A 96 15.91 -11.97 -26.42
CA SER A 96 17.27 -11.57 -26.04
C SER A 96 17.30 -10.19 -25.38
N LEU A 97 16.49 -9.24 -25.89
CA LEU A 97 16.39 -7.90 -25.31
C LEU A 97 15.73 -7.94 -23.92
N GLY A 98 14.68 -8.74 -23.74
CA GLY A 98 14.04 -8.95 -22.45
C GLY A 98 14.99 -9.53 -21.40
N GLU A 99 15.72 -10.59 -21.78
CA GLU A 99 16.75 -11.21 -20.94
C GLU A 99 17.88 -10.23 -20.60
N PHE A 100 18.32 -9.44 -21.58
CA PHE A 100 19.35 -8.43 -21.38
C PHE A 100 18.93 -7.35 -20.38
N ILE A 101 17.67 -6.88 -20.45
CA ILE A 101 17.14 -5.90 -19.51
C ILE A 101 17.01 -6.50 -18.11
N GLU A 102 16.52 -7.73 -17.99
CA GLU A 102 16.43 -8.45 -16.72
C GLU A 102 17.81 -8.60 -16.07
N ALA A 103 18.82 -9.04 -16.83
CA ALA A 103 20.13 -9.37 -16.31
C ALA A 103 20.99 -8.13 -16.00
N HIS A 104 20.95 -7.11 -16.87
CA HIS A 104 21.92 -6.01 -16.81
C HIS A 104 21.34 -4.67 -16.34
N PHE A 105 20.05 -4.40 -16.59
CA PHE A 105 19.42 -3.14 -16.18
C PHE A 105 18.67 -3.27 -14.86
N LEU A 106 18.05 -4.44 -14.63
CA LEU A 106 17.26 -4.74 -13.44
C LEU A 106 18.00 -5.65 -12.46
N SER A 107 19.33 -5.58 -12.42
CA SER A 107 20.09 -6.28 -11.39
C SER A 107 19.81 -5.65 -10.03
N THR A 108 19.65 -6.50 -9.02
CA THR A 108 19.31 -6.07 -7.65
C THR A 108 20.36 -5.09 -7.12
N GLU A 109 21.64 -5.36 -7.39
CA GLU A 109 22.78 -4.54 -6.97
C GLU A 109 22.73 -3.15 -7.58
N ARG A 110 22.45 -3.05 -8.90
CA ARG A 110 22.38 -1.76 -9.61
C ARG A 110 21.22 -0.91 -9.12
N ILE A 111 20.05 -1.52 -8.92
CA ILE A 111 18.88 -0.78 -8.42
C ILE A 111 19.10 -0.33 -6.97
N MET A 112 19.65 -1.19 -6.11
CA MET A 112 19.97 -0.80 -4.73
C MET A 112 20.99 0.33 -4.68
N ALA A 113 22.04 0.28 -5.52
CA ALA A 113 23.01 1.37 -5.64
C ALA A 113 22.33 2.67 -6.11
N LYS A 114 21.46 2.60 -7.12
CA LYS A 114 20.78 3.78 -7.65
C LYS A 114 19.80 4.40 -6.65
N VAL A 115 19.05 3.58 -5.92
CA VAL A 115 18.17 4.03 -4.83
C VAL A 115 18.99 4.71 -3.73
N SER A 116 20.21 4.25 -3.47
CA SER A 116 21.09 4.89 -2.49
C SER A 116 21.54 6.28 -2.91
N GLU A 117 21.94 6.42 -4.18
CA GLU A 117 22.33 7.71 -4.77
C GLU A 117 21.16 8.70 -4.80
N PHE A 118 19.94 8.20 -5.05
CA PHE A 118 18.74 9.04 -5.08
C PHE A 118 18.39 9.66 -3.72
N ASN A 119 18.78 9.02 -2.60
CA ASN A 119 18.42 9.40 -1.24
C ASN A 119 16.89 9.65 -1.07
N PRO A 120 16.06 8.58 -1.04
CA PRO A 120 14.61 8.67 -0.96
C PRO A 120 14.08 9.58 0.15
N ALA A 121 14.74 9.60 1.32
CA ALA A 121 14.34 10.44 2.44
C ALA A 121 14.47 11.94 2.09
N ALA A 122 15.61 12.35 1.53
CA ALA A 122 15.84 13.74 1.11
C ALA A 122 14.88 14.18 0.00
N GLN A 123 14.60 13.30 -0.96
CA GLN A 123 13.68 13.59 -2.06
C GLN A 123 12.23 13.70 -1.57
N LEU A 124 11.82 12.79 -0.68
CA LEU A 124 10.49 12.80 -0.09
C LEU A 124 10.28 14.03 0.80
N SER A 125 11.28 14.39 1.62
CA SER A 125 11.20 15.58 2.48
C SER A 125 11.13 16.86 1.65
N ALA A 126 12.01 17.03 0.65
CA ALA A 126 11.99 18.18 -0.24
C ALA A 126 10.68 18.30 -1.02
N TRP A 127 10.11 17.17 -1.47
CA TRP A 127 8.82 17.15 -2.15
C TRP A 127 7.67 17.54 -1.22
N LEU A 128 7.60 16.98 -0.02
CA LEU A 128 6.57 17.29 0.99
C LEU A 128 6.68 18.69 1.58
N MET A 129 7.87 19.31 1.60
CA MET A 129 8.05 20.69 2.05
C MET A 129 7.36 21.72 1.14
N GLN A 130 7.04 21.36 -0.10
CA GLN A 130 6.27 22.24 -0.99
C GLN A 130 4.80 22.24 -0.58
N PRO A 131 4.19 23.42 -0.29
CA PRO A 131 2.82 23.49 0.21
C PRO A 131 1.77 22.83 -0.69
N ALA A 132 1.95 22.91 -2.01
CA ALA A 132 1.07 22.27 -2.98
C ALA A 132 1.11 20.73 -2.87
N ASN A 133 2.28 20.14 -2.72
CA ASN A 133 2.45 18.69 -2.61
C ASN A 133 1.96 18.17 -1.26
N ALA A 134 2.18 18.92 -0.17
CA ALA A 134 1.64 18.59 1.14
C ALA A 134 0.10 18.57 1.14
N ARG A 135 -0.53 19.55 0.49
CA ARG A 135 -2.00 19.59 0.32
C ARG A 135 -2.50 18.43 -0.51
N ASN A 136 -1.92 18.20 -1.69
CA ASN A 136 -2.29 17.07 -2.55
C ASN A 136 -2.11 15.72 -1.82
N SER A 137 -1.03 15.56 -1.05
CA SER A 137 -0.79 14.35 -0.25
C SER A 137 -1.82 14.19 0.86
N THR A 138 -2.21 15.30 1.50
CA THR A 138 -3.28 15.31 2.50
C THR A 138 -4.61 14.89 1.89
N ASP A 139 -4.95 15.38 0.70
CA ASP A 139 -6.17 14.99 -0.01
C ASP A 139 -6.18 13.51 -0.36
N GLN A 140 -5.07 12.98 -0.90
CA GLN A 140 -4.95 11.56 -1.21
C GLN A 140 -5.02 10.69 0.05
N LEU A 141 -4.34 11.07 1.12
CA LEU A 141 -4.42 10.35 2.40
C LEU A 141 -5.80 10.45 3.02
N ALA A 142 -6.48 11.59 2.91
CA ALA A 142 -7.84 11.76 3.40
C ALA A 142 -8.82 10.85 2.64
N LEU A 143 -8.67 10.73 1.31
CA LEU A 143 -9.43 9.78 0.51
C LEU A 143 -9.15 8.33 0.94
N LEU A 144 -7.88 7.95 1.08
CA LEU A 144 -7.49 6.60 1.53
C LEU A 144 -8.05 6.27 2.92
N PHE A 145 -7.89 7.17 3.89
CA PHE A 145 -8.46 6.99 5.23
C PHE A 145 -9.99 6.97 5.20
N HIS A 146 -10.62 7.76 4.33
CA HIS A 146 -12.07 7.69 4.14
C HIS A 146 -12.49 6.29 3.69
N TYR A 147 -11.82 5.69 2.70
CA TYR A 147 -12.10 4.32 2.25
C TYR A 147 -11.86 3.28 3.35
N ILE A 148 -10.78 3.41 4.12
CA ILE A 148 -10.48 2.51 5.25
C ILE A 148 -11.54 2.63 6.34
N LEU A 149 -11.90 3.86 6.74
CA LEU A 149 -12.94 4.07 7.74
C LEU A 149 -14.30 3.57 7.25
N HIS A 150 -14.60 3.73 5.96
CA HIS A 150 -15.82 3.19 5.38
C HIS A 150 -15.85 1.66 5.41
N SER A 151 -14.75 0.97 5.11
CA SER A 151 -14.71 -0.49 5.22
C SER A 151 -14.86 -0.98 6.67
N LEU A 152 -14.39 -0.20 7.66
CA LEU A 152 -14.62 -0.47 9.08
C LEU A 152 -16.08 -0.29 9.52
N SER A 153 -16.88 0.46 8.75
CA SER A 153 -18.31 0.61 9.00
C SER A 153 -19.15 -0.55 8.44
N GLU A 154 -18.56 -1.45 7.66
CA GLU A 154 -19.28 -2.60 7.12
C GLU A 154 -19.76 -3.56 8.22
N THR A 155 -20.96 -4.12 8.04
CA THR A 155 -21.60 -5.03 9.00
C THR A 155 -20.70 -6.22 9.37
N GLN A 156 -19.92 -6.74 8.43
CA GLN A 156 -18.99 -7.85 8.68
C GLN A 156 -17.89 -7.46 9.68
N MET A 157 -17.38 -6.22 9.58
CA MET A 157 -16.34 -5.73 10.48
C MET A 157 -16.90 -5.42 11.87
N GLN A 158 -18.13 -4.92 11.95
CA GLN A 158 -18.84 -4.72 13.22
C GLN A 158 -18.99 -6.04 13.98
N LEU A 159 -19.39 -7.12 13.31
CA LEU A 159 -19.49 -8.45 13.94
C LEU A 159 -18.16 -8.93 14.52
N ARG A 160 -17.06 -8.75 13.78
CA ARG A 160 -15.71 -9.10 14.27
C ARG A 160 -15.28 -8.21 15.44
N LEU A 161 -15.59 -6.91 15.38
CA LEU A 161 -15.28 -5.98 16.46
C LEU A 161 -16.05 -6.34 17.73
N ARG A 162 -17.34 -6.71 17.62
CA ARG A 162 -18.14 -7.21 18.76
C ARG A 162 -17.49 -8.43 19.40
N GLU A 163 -17.05 -9.39 18.61
CA GLU A 163 -16.38 -10.59 19.11
C GLU A 163 -15.04 -10.26 19.78
N LEU A 164 -14.23 -9.39 19.17
CA LEU A 164 -12.98 -8.90 19.75
C LEU A 164 -13.23 -8.16 21.06
N LEU A 165 -14.16 -7.21 21.11
CA LEU A 165 -14.52 -6.46 22.32
C LEU A 165 -15.01 -7.41 23.41
N ARG A 166 -15.91 -8.34 23.10
CA ARG A 166 -16.38 -9.34 24.06
C ARG A 166 -15.23 -10.19 24.60
N SER A 167 -14.32 -10.62 23.73
CA SER A 167 -13.17 -11.44 24.12
C SER A 167 -12.14 -10.67 24.96
N GLN A 168 -11.89 -9.41 24.65
CA GLN A 168 -10.92 -8.57 25.36
C GLN A 168 -11.50 -8.08 26.68
N LEU A 169 -12.72 -7.55 26.67
CA LEU A 169 -13.41 -7.14 27.89
C LEU A 169 -13.63 -8.32 28.83
N GLY A 170 -13.93 -9.51 28.32
CA GLY A 170 -14.08 -10.72 29.15
C GLY A 170 -12.78 -11.24 29.77
N LYS A 171 -11.60 -10.81 29.28
CA LYS A 171 -10.29 -11.16 29.86
C LYS A 171 -9.85 -10.20 30.96
N ILE A 172 -10.46 -9.01 31.03
CA ILE A 172 -10.12 -8.03 32.05
C ILE A 172 -10.71 -8.50 33.37
N ASP A 173 -9.84 -8.70 34.36
CA ASP A 173 -10.26 -8.96 35.73
C ASP A 173 -10.81 -7.66 36.34
N LEU A 174 -12.14 -7.61 36.49
CA LEU A 174 -12.83 -6.46 37.09
C LEU A 174 -12.73 -6.43 38.61
N SER A 175 -12.16 -7.45 39.24
CA SER A 175 -12.13 -7.58 40.69
C SER A 175 -11.34 -6.45 41.36
N ALA A 176 -10.14 -6.15 40.85
CA ALA A 176 -9.32 -5.05 41.34
C ALA A 176 -9.93 -3.66 41.05
N PRO A 177 -10.36 -3.33 39.82
CA PRO A 177 -11.05 -2.08 39.53
C PRO A 177 -12.33 -1.89 40.35
N ALA A 178 -13.14 -2.94 40.52
CA ALA A 178 -14.36 -2.86 41.33
C ALA A 178 -14.05 -2.58 42.79
N ALA A 179 -12.98 -3.18 43.34
CA ALA A 179 -12.53 -2.90 44.70
C ALA A 179 -12.00 -1.46 44.85
N GLU A 180 -11.30 -0.91 43.84
CA GLU A 180 -10.87 0.50 43.84
C GLU A 180 -12.05 1.47 43.78
N VAL A 181 -13.06 1.19 42.95
CA VAL A 181 -14.29 1.99 42.91
C VAL A 181 -14.99 1.97 44.26
N LEU A 182 -15.11 0.78 44.87
CA LEU A 182 -15.74 0.65 46.19
C LEU A 182 -14.94 1.37 47.27
N GLN A 183 -13.61 1.34 47.19
CA GLN A 183 -12.72 2.12 48.07
C GLN A 183 -12.97 3.62 47.92
N TRP A 184 -13.05 4.12 46.68
CA TRP A 184 -13.32 5.52 46.41
C TRP A 184 -14.68 5.96 46.95
N VAL A 185 -15.74 5.18 46.69
CA VAL A 185 -17.11 5.42 47.20
C VAL A 185 -17.16 5.41 48.74
N ARG A 186 -16.33 4.60 49.38
CA ARG A 186 -16.17 4.59 50.84
C ARG A 186 -15.46 5.85 51.33
N TYR A 187 -14.29 6.17 50.77
CA TYR A 187 -13.50 7.33 51.19
C TYR A 187 -14.23 8.66 50.95
N SER A 188 -15.00 8.76 49.87
CA SER A 188 -15.79 9.96 49.54
C SER A 188 -17.05 10.12 50.40
N GLY A 189 -17.40 9.15 51.26
CA GLY A 189 -18.65 9.15 52.04
C GLY A 189 -19.91 8.94 51.19
N THR A 190 -19.79 8.68 49.88
CA THR A 190 -20.96 8.57 48.98
C THR A 190 -21.87 7.39 49.34
N HIS A 191 -21.31 6.28 49.82
CA HIS A 191 -22.09 5.15 50.35
C HIS A 191 -23.02 5.54 51.51
N GLN A 192 -22.63 6.47 52.39
CA GLN A 192 -23.48 6.95 53.48
C GLN A 192 -24.63 7.80 52.94
N HIS A 193 -24.39 8.66 51.95
CA HIS A 193 -25.48 9.40 51.30
C HIS A 193 -26.49 8.50 50.58
N LEU A 194 -26.02 7.41 49.96
CA LEU A 194 -26.89 6.39 49.38
C LEU A 194 -27.69 5.66 50.47
N LEU A 195 -27.04 5.28 51.57
CA LEU A 195 -27.70 4.68 52.72
C LEU A 195 -28.78 5.62 53.28
N ASP A 196 -28.53 6.91 53.39
CA ASP A 196 -29.51 7.90 53.84
C ASP A 196 -30.73 8.02 52.93
N ALA A 197 -30.51 7.93 51.62
CA ALA A 197 -31.60 7.92 50.65
C ALA A 197 -32.47 6.66 50.81
N VAL A 198 -31.83 5.50 51.01
CA VAL A 198 -32.54 4.23 51.25
C VAL A 198 -33.27 4.24 52.59
N LEU A 199 -32.61 4.64 53.68
CA LEU A 199 -33.22 4.71 55.01
C LEU A 199 -34.41 5.66 55.04
N ARG A 200 -34.31 6.83 54.37
CA ARG A 200 -35.45 7.74 54.19
C ARG A 200 -36.63 7.08 53.50
N HIS A 201 -36.37 6.32 52.44
CA HIS A 201 -37.42 5.61 51.73
C HIS A 201 -38.04 4.51 52.59
N VAL A 202 -37.21 3.70 53.26
CA VAL A 202 -37.65 2.61 54.13
C VAL A 202 -38.48 3.14 55.29
N GLU A 203 -38.04 4.21 55.96
CA GLU A 203 -38.80 4.84 57.04
C GLU A 203 -40.16 5.36 56.54
N ALA A 204 -40.18 6.06 55.40
CA ALA A 204 -41.43 6.55 54.82
C ALA A 204 -42.43 5.43 54.48
N GLN A 205 -41.93 4.25 54.08
CA GLN A 205 -42.77 3.07 53.88
C GLN A 205 -43.21 2.44 55.21
N LEU A 206 -42.30 2.33 56.19
CA LEU A 206 -42.57 1.76 57.51
C LEU A 206 -43.54 2.61 58.34
N GLN A 207 -43.67 3.91 58.06
CA GLN A 207 -44.66 4.78 58.72
C GLN A 207 -46.09 4.61 58.17
N LYS A 208 -46.27 3.94 57.02
CA LYS A 208 -47.60 3.66 56.47
C LYS A 208 -48.31 2.59 57.29
N SER A 209 -49.49 2.91 57.79
CA SER A 209 -50.32 2.01 58.62
C SER A 209 -50.66 0.69 57.91
N GLU A 210 -50.88 0.71 56.61
CA GLU A 210 -51.17 -0.49 55.80
C GLU A 210 -49.99 -1.47 55.76
N LEU A 211 -48.77 -0.96 55.53
CA LEU A 211 -47.57 -1.79 55.50
C LEU A 211 -47.25 -2.36 56.89
N GLN A 212 -47.43 -1.57 57.95
CA GLN A 212 -47.25 -2.05 59.33
C GLN A 212 -48.23 -3.18 59.66
N GLN A 213 -49.49 -3.07 59.25
CA GLN A 213 -50.48 -4.13 59.46
C GLN A 213 -50.15 -5.37 58.65
N HIS A 214 -49.73 -5.22 57.39
CA HIS A 214 -49.34 -6.34 56.54
C HIS A 214 -48.10 -7.07 57.06
N LEU A 215 -47.04 -6.33 57.42
CA LEU A 215 -45.85 -6.90 58.04
C LEU A 215 -46.18 -7.56 59.37
N ALA A 216 -47.05 -6.95 60.19
CA ALA A 216 -47.48 -7.55 61.43
C ALA A 216 -48.26 -8.86 61.22
N GLN A 217 -49.07 -8.95 60.17
CA GLN A 217 -49.77 -10.18 59.78
C GLN A 217 -48.81 -11.26 59.28
N LEU A 218 -47.85 -10.92 58.42
CA LEU A 218 -46.83 -11.85 57.93
C LEU A 218 -45.98 -12.40 59.07
N ILE A 219 -45.52 -11.52 59.96
CA ILE A 219 -44.72 -11.91 61.13
C ILE A 219 -45.58 -12.78 62.06
N ALA A 220 -46.84 -12.43 62.32
CA ALA A 220 -47.72 -13.24 63.17
C ALA A 220 -48.02 -14.63 62.56
N ALA A 221 -48.16 -14.73 61.23
CA ALA A 221 -48.39 -15.98 60.52
C ALA A 221 -47.14 -16.88 60.54
N GLU A 222 -45.95 -16.30 60.42
CA GLU A 222 -44.71 -17.07 60.53
C GLU A 222 -44.49 -17.53 61.98
N LEU A 223 -44.79 -16.67 62.97
CA LEU A 223 -44.69 -17.00 64.41
C LEU A 223 -45.77 -18.00 64.89
N ASP A 224 -46.62 -18.53 64.02
CA ASP A 224 -47.67 -19.49 64.38
C ASP A 224 -47.11 -20.84 64.90
N TYR A 225 -45.80 -21.10 64.73
CA TYR A 225 -45.07 -22.19 65.41
C TYR A 225 -44.84 -21.96 66.92
N LEU A 226 -45.00 -20.72 67.41
CA LEU A 226 -44.88 -20.37 68.84
C LEU A 226 -46.15 -20.64 69.65
N LYS A 227 -47.15 -21.32 69.08
CA LYS A 227 -48.35 -21.82 69.78
C LYS A 227 -48.03 -22.58 71.08
N TRP A 228 -46.82 -23.15 71.21
CA TRP A 228 -46.37 -23.83 72.44
C TRP A 228 -46.08 -22.90 73.63
N ILE A 229 -45.99 -21.58 73.43
CA ILE A 229 -45.73 -20.56 74.48
C ILE A 229 -47.05 -19.88 74.95
N ALA A 230 -48.22 -20.38 74.54
CA ALA A 230 -49.53 -19.87 74.97
C ALA A 230 -49.76 -18.36 74.66
N LEU A 231 -49.14 -17.84 73.60
CA LEU A 231 -49.59 -16.56 73.03
C LEU A 231 -50.82 -16.79 72.16
N ASP A 232 -51.90 -16.08 72.47
CA ASP A 232 -53.09 -15.98 71.65
C ASP A 232 -52.81 -15.21 70.35
N GLU A 233 -53.71 -15.33 69.36
CA GLU A 233 -53.60 -14.65 68.06
C GLU A 233 -53.54 -13.11 68.20
N ALA A 234 -54.06 -12.58 69.33
CA ALA A 234 -53.95 -11.18 69.71
C ALA A 234 -52.54 -10.80 70.22
N GLY A 235 -51.92 -11.65 71.05
CA GLY A 235 -50.54 -11.50 71.51
C GLY A 235 -49.52 -11.56 70.36
N GLY A 236 -49.70 -12.48 69.41
CA GLY A 236 -48.86 -12.56 68.21
C GLY A 236 -48.91 -11.28 67.37
N ARG A 237 -50.12 -10.74 67.14
CA ARG A 237 -50.31 -9.46 66.43
C ARG A 237 -49.74 -8.26 67.21
N TYR A 238 -49.84 -8.26 68.54
CA TYR A 238 -49.25 -7.23 69.39
C TYR A 238 -47.71 -7.25 69.34
N LEU A 239 -47.10 -8.43 69.46
CA LEU A 239 -45.66 -8.61 69.31
C LEU A 239 -45.18 -8.18 67.93
N ALA A 240 -45.87 -8.59 66.87
CA ALA A 240 -45.51 -8.25 65.51
C ALA A 240 -45.55 -6.72 65.26
N ARG A 241 -46.58 -6.01 65.75
CA ARG A 241 -46.60 -4.54 65.71
C ARG A 241 -45.47 -3.92 66.53
N LYS A 242 -45.18 -4.47 67.71
CA LYS A 242 -44.09 -3.99 68.57
C LYS A 242 -42.73 -4.17 67.91
N LEU A 243 -42.52 -5.26 67.17
CA LEU A 243 -41.32 -5.53 66.36
C LEU A 243 -41.21 -4.57 65.18
N VAL A 244 -42.29 -4.32 64.44
CA VAL A 244 -42.29 -3.33 63.34
C VAL A 244 -41.99 -1.92 63.87
N HIS A 245 -42.57 -1.52 65.00
CA HIS A 245 -42.24 -0.25 65.66
C HIS A 245 -40.81 -0.20 66.21
N ALA A 246 -40.25 -1.34 66.66
CA ALA A 246 -38.84 -1.41 67.04
C ALA A 246 -37.94 -1.23 65.80
N ALA A 247 -38.24 -1.91 64.69
CA ALA A 247 -37.51 -1.77 63.43
C ALA A 247 -37.57 -0.35 62.85
N ALA A 248 -38.74 0.30 62.89
CA ALA A 248 -38.89 1.69 62.46
C ALA A 248 -38.05 2.65 63.33
N ARG A 249 -38.01 2.42 64.66
CA ARG A 249 -37.15 3.20 65.58
C ARG A 249 -35.66 2.96 65.32
N GLU A 250 -35.25 1.73 64.99
CA GLU A 250 -33.87 1.44 64.60
C GLU A 250 -33.50 2.15 63.29
N VAL A 251 -34.36 2.14 62.28
CA VAL A 251 -34.13 2.86 61.01
C VAL A 251 -34.04 4.37 61.25
N GLN A 252 -34.88 4.93 62.12
CA GLN A 252 -34.81 6.34 62.52
C GLN A 252 -33.51 6.63 63.29
N GLY A 253 -33.15 5.78 64.25
CA GLY A 253 -31.89 5.89 65.00
C GLY A 253 -30.65 5.81 64.13
N MET A 254 -30.69 4.99 63.06
CA MET A 254 -29.66 4.98 62.03
C MET A 254 -29.55 6.32 61.32
N ARG A 255 -30.65 7.01 60.98
CA ARG A 255 -30.61 8.30 60.28
C ARG A 255 -30.13 9.46 61.15
N GLU A 256 -30.50 9.47 62.42
CA GLU A 256 -30.23 10.59 63.35
C GLU A 256 -28.80 10.55 63.92
N ASN A 257 -28.16 9.37 63.94
CA ASN A 257 -26.83 9.19 64.48
C ASN A 257 -25.87 8.58 63.43
N ASP A 258 -24.86 9.35 63.03
CA ASP A 258 -23.82 8.90 62.09
C ASP A 258 -22.93 7.79 62.66
N GLN A 259 -22.88 7.64 63.99
CA GLN A 259 -22.16 6.57 64.68
C GLN A 259 -23.08 5.42 65.14
N HIS A 260 -24.27 5.29 64.57
CA HIS A 260 -25.17 4.19 64.91
C HIS A 260 -24.51 2.82 64.62
N THR A 261 -24.67 1.85 65.52
CA THR A 261 -24.02 0.53 65.44
C THR A 261 -24.23 -0.15 64.09
N LEU A 262 -25.46 -0.07 63.54
CA LEU A 262 -25.81 -0.64 62.23
C LEU A 262 -25.18 0.10 61.04
N ARG A 263 -24.92 1.42 61.16
CA ARG A 263 -24.22 2.19 60.12
C ARG A 263 -22.73 1.83 60.09
N VAL A 264 -22.10 1.72 61.26
CA VAL A 264 -20.70 1.25 61.36
C VAL A 264 -20.58 -0.18 60.83
N HIS A 265 -21.53 -1.06 61.16
CA HIS A 265 -21.55 -2.43 60.63
C HIS A 265 -21.72 -2.47 59.10
N PHE A 266 -22.51 -1.57 58.52
CA PHE A 266 -22.63 -1.44 57.06
C PHE A 266 -21.29 -1.04 56.43
N ASP A 267 -20.57 -0.08 57.03
CA ASP A 267 -19.26 0.36 56.54
C ASP A 267 -18.20 -0.74 56.64
N ASP A 268 -18.19 -1.48 57.75
CA ASP A 268 -17.33 -2.65 57.95
C ASP A 268 -17.66 -3.74 56.93
N THR A 269 -18.94 -3.97 56.64
CA THR A 269 -19.38 -4.94 55.62
C THR A 269 -18.90 -4.53 54.23
N LEU A 270 -18.99 -3.25 53.88
CA LEU A 270 -18.44 -2.73 52.63
C LEU A 270 -16.91 -2.82 52.59
N ALA A 271 -16.23 -2.56 53.71
CA ALA A 271 -14.77 -2.74 53.83
C ALA A 271 -14.36 -4.19 53.57
N GLN A 272 -15.07 -5.13 54.18
CA GLN A 272 -14.83 -6.56 54.00
C GLN A 272 -15.16 -6.99 52.57
N LEU A 273 -16.23 -6.48 51.97
CA LEU A 273 -16.55 -6.76 50.57
C LEU A 273 -15.45 -6.25 49.63
N GLN A 274 -14.89 -5.08 49.89
CA GLN A 274 -13.76 -4.51 49.14
C GLN A 274 -12.54 -5.46 49.17
N GLU A 275 -12.18 -5.96 50.35
CA GLU A 275 -11.04 -6.85 50.52
C GLU A 275 -11.30 -8.23 49.91
N ARG A 276 -12.52 -8.75 50.10
CA ARG A 276 -12.94 -10.03 49.53
C ARG A 276 -13.02 -9.98 48.01
N LEU A 277 -13.39 -8.87 47.39
CA LEU A 277 -13.31 -8.74 45.94
C LEU A 277 -11.88 -9.01 45.42
N LYS A 278 -10.84 -8.69 46.19
CA LYS A 278 -9.44 -8.93 45.80
C LYS A 278 -8.94 -10.33 46.13
N THR A 279 -9.50 -10.99 47.13
CA THR A 279 -8.92 -12.20 47.75
C THR A 279 -9.81 -13.45 47.66
N ASP A 280 -11.13 -13.29 47.52
CA ASP A 280 -12.12 -14.36 47.55
C ASP A 280 -12.44 -14.86 46.11
N PRO A 281 -11.97 -16.05 45.71
CA PRO A 281 -12.13 -16.55 44.35
C PRO A 281 -13.60 -16.79 43.95
N ASP A 282 -14.49 -17.07 44.91
CA ASP A 282 -15.91 -17.30 44.61
C ASP A 282 -16.61 -15.99 44.23
N LEU A 283 -16.27 -14.88 44.90
CA LEU A 283 -16.79 -13.55 44.57
C LEU A 283 -16.25 -13.06 43.23
N GLN A 284 -14.97 -13.30 42.94
CA GLN A 284 -14.37 -13.00 41.64
C GLN A 284 -15.05 -13.78 40.52
N ALA A 285 -15.34 -15.08 40.73
CA ALA A 285 -16.08 -15.89 39.78
C ALA A 285 -17.53 -15.37 39.56
N ARG A 286 -18.20 -14.92 40.62
CA ARG A 286 -19.54 -14.29 40.51
C ARG A 286 -19.49 -12.98 39.72
N LEU A 287 -18.48 -12.15 39.96
CA LEU A 287 -18.27 -10.89 39.25
C LEU A 287 -17.98 -11.14 37.76
N ALA A 288 -17.10 -12.10 37.46
CA ALA A 288 -16.82 -12.53 36.10
C ALA A 288 -18.08 -13.08 35.39
N GLY A 289 -18.91 -13.85 36.11
CA GLY A 289 -20.21 -14.31 35.59
C GLY A 289 -21.18 -13.16 35.31
N ALA A 290 -21.24 -12.14 36.17
CA ALA A 290 -22.05 -10.94 35.96
C ALA A 290 -21.55 -10.11 34.75
N GLN A 291 -20.24 -9.92 34.65
CA GLN A 291 -19.57 -9.30 33.50
C GLN A 291 -19.90 -10.03 32.21
N GLN A 292 -19.81 -11.36 32.19
CA GLN A 292 -20.10 -12.15 31.00
C GLN A 292 -21.58 -12.04 30.59
N LYS A 293 -22.51 -12.02 31.55
CA LYS A 293 -23.94 -11.77 31.28
C LYS A 293 -24.15 -10.39 30.66
N MET A 294 -23.53 -9.35 31.22
CA MET A 294 -23.63 -7.98 30.71
C MET A 294 -23.01 -7.84 29.31
N LEU A 295 -21.87 -8.47 29.06
CA LEU A 295 -21.25 -8.54 27.72
C LEU A 295 -22.02 -9.42 26.72
N SER A 296 -22.96 -10.24 27.20
CA SER A 296 -23.85 -11.04 26.35
C SER A 296 -25.17 -10.34 26.09
N ASP A 297 -25.43 -9.19 26.73
CA ASP A 297 -26.64 -8.41 26.55
C ASP A 297 -26.64 -7.76 25.14
N PRO A 298 -27.61 -8.09 24.27
CA PRO A 298 -27.72 -7.49 22.95
C PRO A 298 -27.88 -5.97 23.00
N ALA A 299 -28.49 -5.41 24.06
CA ALA A 299 -28.71 -3.98 24.19
C ALA A 299 -27.39 -3.22 24.34
N LEU A 300 -26.50 -3.67 25.23
CA LEU A 300 -25.18 -3.07 25.42
C LEU A 300 -24.35 -3.13 24.14
N MET A 301 -24.34 -4.29 23.48
CA MET A 301 -23.58 -4.46 22.24
C MET A 301 -24.10 -3.53 21.14
N ASN A 302 -25.42 -3.44 20.94
CA ASN A 302 -26.01 -2.51 19.98
C ASN A 302 -25.67 -1.05 20.28
N THR A 303 -25.61 -0.64 21.55
CA THR A 303 -25.16 0.71 21.92
C THR A 303 -23.70 0.94 21.55
N LEU A 304 -22.81 -0.03 21.82
CA LEU A 304 -21.40 0.07 21.45
C LEU A 304 -21.21 0.19 19.93
N ASP A 305 -22.02 -0.51 19.13
CA ASP A 305 -21.96 -0.37 17.67
C ASP A 305 -22.41 1.00 17.20
N GLN A 306 -23.45 1.57 17.82
CA GLN A 306 -23.89 2.92 17.49
C GLN A 306 -22.80 3.95 17.81
N VAL A 307 -22.15 3.82 18.98
CA VAL A 307 -21.01 4.68 19.34
C VAL A 307 -19.88 4.52 18.31
N TRP A 308 -19.54 3.29 17.93
CA TRP A 308 -18.54 2.99 16.92
C TRP A 308 -18.86 3.61 15.56
N LEU A 309 -20.09 3.42 15.08
CA LEU A 309 -20.57 3.96 13.81
C LEU A 309 -20.58 5.49 13.81
N ASN A 310 -20.97 6.10 14.92
CA ASN A 310 -20.96 7.56 15.07
C ASN A 310 -19.52 8.10 15.01
N VAL A 311 -18.56 7.44 15.67
CA VAL A 311 -17.15 7.83 15.62
C VAL A 311 -16.59 7.69 14.20
N ILE A 312 -16.84 6.58 13.52
CA ILE A 312 -16.42 6.39 12.12
C ILE A 312 -17.05 7.47 11.24
N SER A 313 -18.36 7.68 11.34
CA SER A 313 -19.09 8.65 10.51
C SER A 313 -18.56 10.07 10.72
N MET A 314 -18.30 10.45 11.98
CA MET A 314 -17.70 11.74 12.32
C MET A 314 -16.31 11.91 11.69
N LEU A 315 -15.40 10.95 11.87
CA LEU A 315 -14.05 11.01 11.31
C LEU A 315 -14.08 11.02 9.77
N SER A 316 -14.91 10.17 9.19
CA SER A 316 -15.12 10.03 7.75
C SER A 316 -15.68 11.32 7.13
N GLY A 317 -16.63 11.99 7.80
CA GLY A 317 -17.16 13.28 7.42
C GLY A 317 -16.09 14.38 7.44
N GLN A 318 -15.31 14.45 8.52
CA GLN A 318 -14.20 15.41 8.60
C GLN A 318 -13.14 15.18 7.52
N LEU A 319 -12.86 13.94 7.13
CA LEU A 319 -11.93 13.66 6.02
C LEU A 319 -12.48 14.06 4.64
N LYS A 320 -13.78 14.23 4.46
CA LYS A 320 -14.37 14.71 3.20
C LYS A 320 -14.34 16.22 3.06
N GLU A 321 -14.54 16.93 4.16
CA GLU A 321 -14.62 18.39 4.16
C GLU A 321 -13.21 19.01 3.99
N PRO A 322 -12.98 19.87 2.96
CA PRO A 322 -11.66 20.40 2.63
C PRO A 322 -10.98 21.17 3.78
N ASP A 323 -11.76 21.93 4.54
CA ASP A 323 -11.27 22.84 5.59
C ASP A 323 -11.44 22.27 7.00
N SER A 324 -11.60 20.94 7.13
CA SER A 324 -11.81 20.33 8.44
C SER A 324 -10.56 20.41 9.33
N ALA A 325 -10.80 20.43 10.65
CA ALA A 325 -9.72 20.37 11.64
C ALA A 325 -8.86 19.10 11.48
N LEU A 326 -9.45 17.97 11.10
CA LEU A 326 -8.73 16.72 10.90
C LEU A 326 -7.81 16.77 9.67
N ARG A 327 -8.28 17.32 8.55
CA ARG A 327 -7.43 17.54 7.37
C ARG A 327 -6.30 18.51 7.66
N SER A 328 -6.58 19.61 8.36
CA SER A 328 -5.55 20.57 8.79
C SER A 328 -4.48 19.89 9.68
N LYS A 329 -4.90 19.05 10.63
CA LYS A 329 -3.97 18.26 11.45
C LYS A 329 -3.15 17.24 10.64
N LEU A 330 -3.76 16.59 9.64
CA LEU A 330 -3.03 15.71 8.73
C LEU A 330 -1.97 16.46 7.93
N ALA A 331 -2.33 17.63 7.37
CA ALA A 331 -1.39 18.48 6.63
C ALA A 331 -0.23 18.96 7.52
N GLN A 332 -0.52 19.37 8.76
CA GLN A 332 0.51 19.73 9.74
C GLN A 332 1.40 18.54 10.10
N GLY A 333 0.81 17.35 10.28
CA GLY A 333 1.54 16.11 10.54
C GLY A 333 2.49 15.74 9.41
N LEU A 334 2.05 15.86 8.14
CA LEU A 334 2.91 15.64 6.98
C LEU A 334 4.04 16.66 6.88
N SER A 335 3.74 17.93 7.13
CA SER A 335 4.77 18.99 7.14
C SER A 335 5.81 18.75 8.23
N HIS A 336 5.37 18.36 9.43
CA HIS A 336 6.26 18.02 10.53
C HIS A 336 7.08 16.76 10.23
N LEU A 337 6.49 15.74 9.61
CA LEU A 337 7.21 14.56 9.15
C LEU A 337 8.27 14.92 8.09
N ALA A 338 7.95 15.80 7.15
CA ALA A 338 8.89 16.29 6.15
C ALA A 338 10.07 17.04 6.78
N GLN A 339 9.80 17.92 7.76
CA GLN A 339 10.83 18.62 8.52
C GLN A 339 11.71 17.65 9.31
N ARG A 340 11.11 16.64 9.97
CA ARG A 340 11.88 15.62 10.68
C ARG A 340 12.73 14.79 9.73
N LEU A 341 12.21 14.36 8.58
CA LEU A 341 12.99 13.62 7.59
C LEU A 341 14.18 14.42 7.03
N ALA A 342 14.09 15.75 6.99
CA ALA A 342 15.18 16.61 6.55
C ALA A 342 16.25 16.85 7.64
N ASN A 343 15.84 16.92 8.91
CA ASN A 343 16.71 17.35 10.01
C ASN A 343 17.20 16.21 10.92
N ASP A 344 16.55 15.04 10.88
CA ASP A 344 16.85 13.87 11.72
C ASP A 344 17.56 12.80 10.88
N GLU A 345 18.89 12.70 11.05
CA GLU A 345 19.72 11.73 10.31
C GLU A 345 19.31 10.29 10.58
N ILE A 346 18.91 9.96 11.81
CA ILE A 346 18.52 8.60 12.19
C ILE A 346 17.26 8.18 11.41
N LEU A 347 16.26 9.06 11.35
CA LEU A 347 15.01 8.79 10.64
C LEU A 347 15.25 8.70 9.11
N SER A 348 16.07 9.60 8.57
CA SER A 348 16.45 9.62 7.16
C SER A 348 17.15 8.32 6.75
N ASP A 349 18.16 7.89 7.53
CA ASP A 349 18.90 6.65 7.30
C ASP A 349 18.01 5.41 7.43
N TRP A 350 17.09 5.41 8.40
CA TRP A 350 16.12 4.34 8.55
C TRP A 350 15.24 4.22 7.29
N LEU A 351 14.69 5.33 6.79
CA LEU A 351 13.85 5.32 5.59
C LEU A 351 14.64 4.90 4.35
N ASN A 352 15.84 5.46 4.15
CA ASN A 352 16.71 5.13 3.03
C ASN A 352 17.08 3.64 3.00
N ARG A 353 17.38 3.05 4.17
CA ARG A 353 17.65 1.62 4.29
C ARG A 353 16.44 0.77 3.92
N HIS A 354 15.26 1.11 4.44
CA HIS A 354 14.03 0.38 4.14
C HIS A 354 13.63 0.51 2.67
N ALA A 355 13.76 1.70 2.08
CA ALA A 355 13.53 1.92 0.65
C ALA A 355 14.47 1.05 -0.20
N ARG A 356 15.76 0.94 0.18
CA ARG A 356 16.73 0.09 -0.51
C ARG A 356 16.36 -1.40 -0.42
N ILE A 357 15.98 -1.88 0.76
CA ILE A 357 15.56 -3.28 0.97
C ILE A 357 14.29 -3.57 0.15
N ALA A 358 13.29 -2.71 0.24
CA ALA A 358 12.03 -2.85 -0.50
C ALA A 358 12.26 -2.85 -2.01
N ALA A 359 13.06 -1.91 -2.53
CA ALA A 359 13.40 -1.86 -3.95
C ALA A 359 14.13 -3.13 -4.42
N GLY A 360 15.09 -3.63 -3.63
CA GLY A 360 15.80 -4.88 -3.93
C GLY A 360 14.86 -6.09 -4.00
N GLN A 361 13.93 -6.19 -3.06
CA GLN A 361 12.91 -7.26 -3.04
C GLN A 361 11.93 -7.16 -4.21
N LEU A 362 11.43 -5.96 -4.51
CA LEU A 362 10.53 -5.72 -5.64
C LEU A 362 11.21 -6.08 -6.96
N VAL A 363 12.45 -5.63 -7.18
CA VAL A 363 13.19 -5.96 -8.39
C VAL A 363 13.44 -7.46 -8.49
N LYS A 364 13.86 -8.12 -7.41
CA LYS A 364 14.05 -9.58 -7.42
C LYS A 364 12.76 -10.32 -7.80
N ARG A 365 11.60 -9.84 -7.34
CA ARG A 365 10.29 -10.43 -7.63
C ARG A 365 9.79 -10.15 -9.05
N TYR A 366 10.00 -8.94 -9.55
CA TYR A 366 9.34 -8.44 -10.76
C TYR A 366 10.26 -8.26 -11.98
N ARG A 367 11.60 -8.37 -11.84
CA ARG A 367 12.54 -8.15 -12.98
C ARG A 367 12.25 -9.03 -14.19
N ARG A 368 11.89 -10.31 -13.97
CA ARG A 368 11.52 -11.24 -15.05
C ARG A 368 10.25 -10.80 -15.75
N GLN A 369 9.25 -10.34 -15.00
CA GLN A 369 7.99 -9.86 -15.56
C GLN A 369 8.18 -8.60 -16.39
N ILE A 370 9.07 -7.69 -15.97
CA ILE A 370 9.43 -6.51 -16.77
C ILE A 370 10.16 -6.91 -18.05
N GLY A 371 11.12 -7.85 -17.97
CA GLY A 371 11.81 -8.38 -19.15
C GLY A 371 10.84 -9.02 -20.15
N ASN A 372 9.93 -9.87 -19.67
CA ASN A 372 8.90 -10.50 -20.48
C ASN A 372 7.96 -9.47 -21.11
N PHE A 373 7.51 -8.47 -20.35
CA PHE A 373 6.66 -7.40 -20.86
C PHE A 373 7.33 -6.67 -22.04
N ILE A 374 8.61 -6.33 -21.93
CA ILE A 374 9.32 -5.64 -23.02
C ILE A 374 9.47 -6.55 -24.25
N ALA A 375 9.78 -7.85 -24.04
CA ALA A 375 9.84 -8.81 -25.12
C ALA A 375 8.48 -8.96 -25.83
N GLU A 376 7.38 -9.07 -25.08
CA GLU A 376 6.01 -9.14 -25.61
C GLU A 376 5.64 -7.88 -26.40
N GLN A 377 5.96 -6.69 -25.88
CA GLN A 377 5.70 -5.44 -26.59
C GLN A 377 6.45 -5.36 -27.93
N LEU A 378 7.71 -5.79 -27.98
CA LEU A 378 8.47 -5.80 -29.24
C LEU A 378 7.94 -6.87 -30.22
N LYS A 379 7.47 -8.02 -29.71
CA LYS A 379 6.81 -9.06 -30.53
C LYS A 379 5.50 -8.58 -31.12
N ALA A 380 4.76 -7.75 -30.38
CA ALA A 380 3.47 -7.19 -30.79
C ALA A 380 3.57 -6.09 -31.85
N TRP A 381 4.75 -5.52 -32.10
CA TRP A 381 4.93 -4.54 -33.17
C TRP A 381 4.83 -5.19 -34.55
N ASP A 382 4.20 -4.48 -35.49
CA ASP A 382 4.23 -4.85 -36.90
C ASP A 382 5.67 -4.86 -37.42
N ASP A 383 6.00 -5.87 -38.22
CA ASP A 383 7.35 -6.06 -38.77
C ASP A 383 7.83 -4.84 -39.55
N GLU A 384 6.93 -4.21 -40.33
CA GLU A 384 7.23 -3.02 -41.11
C GLU A 384 7.61 -1.82 -40.23
N VAL A 385 6.87 -1.60 -39.14
CA VAL A 385 7.12 -0.51 -38.19
C VAL A 385 8.45 -0.72 -37.48
N MET A 386 8.73 -1.95 -37.04
CA MET A 386 10.01 -2.28 -36.41
C MET A 386 11.18 -2.06 -37.38
N VAL A 387 11.06 -2.54 -38.61
CA VAL A 387 12.08 -2.35 -39.65
C VAL A 387 12.32 -0.88 -39.92
N GLU A 388 11.27 -0.09 -40.12
CA GLU A 388 11.41 1.35 -40.36
C GLU A 388 12.14 2.03 -39.20
N ARG A 389 11.76 1.73 -37.95
CA ARG A 389 12.37 2.31 -36.75
C ARG A 389 13.85 1.95 -36.63
N LEU A 390 14.22 0.70 -36.92
CA LEU A 390 15.61 0.25 -36.88
C LEU A 390 16.42 0.86 -38.03
N GLU A 391 15.87 0.85 -39.25
CA GLU A 391 16.50 1.37 -40.45
C GLU A 391 16.74 2.89 -40.35
N VAL A 392 15.83 3.65 -39.74
CA VAL A 392 16.02 5.10 -39.51
C VAL A 392 17.17 5.38 -38.54
N ASN A 393 17.39 4.51 -37.55
CA ASN A 393 18.42 4.74 -36.53
C ASN A 393 19.81 4.27 -36.95
N VAL A 394 19.92 3.17 -37.73
CA VAL A 394 21.21 2.55 -38.09
C VAL A 394 21.52 2.67 -39.60
N GLY A 395 20.52 2.98 -40.42
CA GLY A 395 20.63 2.91 -41.88
C GLY A 395 21.64 3.88 -42.49
N VAL A 396 21.93 5.03 -41.85
CA VAL A 396 22.96 5.96 -42.31
C VAL A 396 24.35 5.31 -42.26
N ASP A 397 24.66 4.63 -41.15
CA ASP A 397 25.94 3.96 -40.96
C ASP A 397 26.09 2.77 -41.91
N LEU A 398 24.98 2.05 -42.17
CA LEU A 398 24.96 0.98 -43.17
C LEU A 398 25.16 1.50 -44.60
N GLN A 399 24.74 2.73 -44.93
CA GLN A 399 25.06 3.32 -46.23
C GLN A 399 26.55 3.67 -46.37
N PHE A 400 27.25 3.98 -45.27
CA PHE A 400 28.70 4.19 -45.31
C PHE A 400 29.45 2.89 -45.63
N VAL A 401 28.97 1.74 -45.12
CA VAL A 401 29.52 0.43 -45.52
C VAL A 401 29.46 0.28 -47.04
N ARG A 402 28.32 0.59 -47.66
CA ARG A 402 28.15 0.53 -49.12
C ARG A 402 29.09 1.47 -49.90
N VAL A 403 29.29 2.70 -49.42
CA VAL A 403 30.24 3.65 -50.03
C VAL A 403 31.67 3.13 -49.89
N ASN A 404 32.03 2.62 -48.71
CA ASN A 404 33.34 2.03 -48.48
C ASN A 404 33.54 0.77 -49.33
N GLY A 405 32.53 -0.08 -49.49
CA GLY A 405 32.56 -1.25 -50.36
C GLY A 405 32.83 -0.90 -51.82
N THR A 406 32.22 0.18 -52.33
CA THR A 406 32.56 0.68 -53.68
C THR A 406 34.01 1.16 -53.78
N LEU A 407 34.51 1.92 -52.81
CA LEU A 407 35.87 2.49 -52.88
C LEU A 407 36.95 1.42 -52.68
N VAL A 408 36.80 0.60 -51.63
CA VAL A 408 37.73 -0.49 -51.30
C VAL A 408 37.68 -1.56 -52.39
N GLY A 409 36.49 -1.91 -52.88
CA GLY A 409 36.32 -2.81 -54.02
C GLY A 409 37.13 -2.35 -55.22
N GLY A 410 37.02 -1.07 -55.58
CA GLY A 410 37.80 -0.50 -56.69
C GLY A 410 39.31 -0.55 -56.46
N LEU A 411 39.80 -0.20 -55.27
CA LEU A 411 41.23 -0.27 -54.95
C LEU A 411 41.77 -1.71 -55.02
N ILE A 412 40.98 -2.69 -54.57
CA ILE A 412 41.31 -4.11 -54.69
C ILE A 412 41.35 -4.50 -56.17
N GLY A 413 40.37 -4.08 -56.98
CA GLY A 413 40.35 -4.32 -58.43
C GLY A 413 41.61 -3.82 -59.13
N VAL A 414 42.03 -2.58 -58.84
CA VAL A 414 43.29 -2.02 -59.35
C VAL A 414 44.50 -2.86 -58.93
N SER A 415 44.55 -3.26 -57.67
CA SER A 415 45.65 -4.04 -57.12
C SER A 415 45.74 -5.43 -57.77
N LEU A 416 44.60 -6.10 -57.94
CA LEU A 416 44.51 -7.40 -58.61
C LEU A 416 44.88 -7.30 -60.09
N TYR A 417 44.41 -6.26 -60.77
CA TYR A 417 44.77 -6.02 -62.17
C TYR A 417 46.26 -5.72 -62.34
N GLY A 418 46.85 -4.91 -61.45
CA GLY A 418 48.29 -4.67 -61.43
C GLY A 418 49.09 -5.96 -61.22
N LEU A 419 48.65 -6.81 -60.30
CA LEU A 419 49.26 -8.12 -60.06
C LEU A 419 49.13 -9.05 -61.28
N HIS A 420 47.97 -9.04 -61.96
CA HIS A 420 47.77 -9.79 -63.20
C HIS A 420 48.71 -9.33 -64.31
N GLN A 421 48.89 -8.01 -64.49
CA GLN A 421 49.81 -7.44 -65.48
C GLN A 421 51.30 -7.68 -65.17
N LEU A 422 51.64 -8.04 -63.93
CA LEU A 422 53.00 -8.43 -63.57
C LEU A 422 53.26 -9.93 -63.79
N LEU A 423 52.20 -10.75 -63.84
CA LEU A 423 52.29 -12.20 -63.99
C LEU A 423 52.15 -12.67 -65.45
N VAL A 424 51.50 -11.88 -66.31
CA VAL A 424 51.27 -12.13 -67.74
C VAL A 424 52.10 -11.14 -68.55
#